data_AF-A0A089NPV5-F1
#
_entry.id   AF-A0A089NPV5-F1
#
_cell.length_a   1.000
_cell.length_b   1.000
_cell.length_c   1.000
_cell.angle_alpha   90.00
_cell.angle_beta   90.00
_cell.angle_gamma   90.00
#
_symmetry.space_group_name_H-M   'P 1'
#
loop_
_entity.id
_entity.type
_entity.pdbx_description
1 polymer ?
#
loop_
_entity_poly.entity_id
_entity_poly.type
_entity_poly.pdbx_seq_one_letter_code
_entity_poly.pdbx_strand_id
1 'polypeptide(L)' 'MLLGRTIVPWAILWLWFFEDWLATGEWRGGGVHVSPDIEAEIMANSPGLSEVLHSGKEAA' A
#
# COMPACT_ATOMS: atom_id res chain seq x y z
N MET A 1 23.34 15.36 -3.48
CA MET A 1 22.39 14.23 -3.45
C MET A 1 22.12 13.83 -4.89
N LEU A 2 22.48 12.60 -5.30
CA LEU A 2 22.35 12.13 -6.68
C LEU A 2 21.10 11.23 -6.76
N LEU A 3 20.11 11.59 -7.57
CA LEU A 3 18.87 10.83 -7.75
C LEU A 3 19.11 9.35 -8.07
N GLY A 4 20.24 9.05 -8.74
CA GLY A 4 20.65 7.68 -9.07
C GLY A 4 20.89 6.75 -7.88
N ARG A 5 21.14 7.26 -6.67
CA ARG A 5 21.39 6.41 -5.49
C ARG A 5 20.14 5.98 -4.74
N THR A 6 19.02 6.70 -4.91
CA THR A 6 17.82 6.46 -4.11
C THR A 6 16.58 6.29 -4.97
N ILE A 7 16.36 7.18 -5.96
CA ILE A 7 15.16 7.16 -6.79
C ILE A 7 15.24 6.05 -7.83
N VAL A 8 16.39 5.87 -8.48
CA VAL A 8 16.54 4.84 -9.51
C VAL A 8 16.34 3.43 -8.94
N PRO A 9 17.00 3.02 -7.84
CA PRO A 9 16.75 1.70 -7.24
C PRO A 9 15.31 1.52 -6.76
N TRP A 10 14.69 2.57 -6.21
CA TRP A 10 13.29 2.52 -5.76
C TRP A 10 12.30 2.36 -6.91
N ALA A 11 12.49 3.09 -8.02
CA ALA A 11 11.63 3.01 -9.19
C ALA A 11 11.71 1.64 -9.88
N ILE A 12 12.90 1.03 -9.94
CA ILE A 12 13.08 -0.33 -10.46
C ILE A 12 12.27 -1.34 -9.63
N LEU A 13 12.33 -1.24 -8.30
CA LEU A 13 11.57 -2.12 -7.42
C LEU A 13 10.05 -1.96 -7.63
N TRP A 14 9.58 -0.72 -7.73
CA TRP A 14 8.16 -0.44 -7.98
C TRP A 14 7.68 -0.99 -9.32
N LEU A 15 8.44 -0.77 -10.40
CA LEU A 15 8.10 -1.25 -11.74
C LEU A 15 8.01 -2.78 -11.79
N TRP A 16 8.92 -3.46 -11.10
CA TRP A 16 8.91 -4.92 -11.04
C TRP A 16 7.60 -5.47 -10.44
N PHE A 17 7.13 -4.90 -9.33
CA PHE A 17 5.85 -5.30 -8.72
C PHE A 17 4.63 -4.87 -9.54
N PHE A 18 4.72 -3.73 -10.23
CA PHE A 18 3.65 -3.26 -11.11
C PHE A 18 3.44 -4.20 -12.30
N GLU A 19 4.52 -4.68 -12.91
CA GLU A 19 4.45 -5.66 -14.00
C GLU A 19 3.89 -7.01 -13.53
N ASP A 20 4.31 -7.50 -12.35
CA ASP A 20 3.76 -8.72 -11.75
C ASP A 20 2.26 -8.59 -11.43
N TRP A 21 1.84 -7.42 -10.94
CA TRP A 21 0.43 -7.13 -10.70
C TRP A 21 -0.39 -7.11 -11.99
N LEU A 22 0.11 -6.49 -13.06
CA LEU A 22 -0.56 -6.52 -14.37
C LEU A 22 -0.69 -7.95 -14.92
N ALA A 23 0.29 -8.81 -14.66
CA ALA A 23 0.28 -10.19 -15.13
C ALA A 23 -0.63 -11.12 -14.30
N THR A 24 -0.68 -10.93 -12.98
CA THR A 24 -1.34 -11.86 -12.05
C THR A 24 -2.67 -11.35 -11.51
N GLY A 25 -2.89 -10.03 -11.54
CA GLY A 25 -4.01 -9.36 -10.87
C GLY A 25 -3.85 -9.23 -9.35
N GLU A 26 -2.77 -9.76 -8.76
CA GLU A 26 -2.51 -9.74 -7.32
C GLU A 26 -1.35 -8.79 -7.00
N TRP A 27 -1.55 -7.83 -6.10
CA TRP A 27 -0.50 -6.90 -5.71
C TRP A 27 0.45 -7.53 -4.69
N ARG A 28 1.73 -7.67 -5.04
CA ARG A 28 2.78 -8.23 -4.18
C ARG A 28 3.81 -7.22 -3.68
N GLY A 29 3.70 -5.95 -4.09
CA GLY A 29 4.70 -4.90 -3.81
C GLY A 29 4.77 -4.37 -2.39
N GLY A 30 4.09 -5.02 -1.45
CA GLY A 30 3.98 -4.54 -0.06
C GLY A 30 3.15 -3.26 0.04
N GLY A 31 3.26 -2.56 1.16
CA GLY A 31 2.29 -1.54 1.55
C GLY A 31 1.08 -2.18 2.24
N VAL A 32 0.71 -1.66 3.40
CA VAL A 32 -0.41 -2.21 4.16
C VAL A 32 -1.70 -1.74 3.49
N HIS A 33 -2.24 -2.55 2.58
CA HIS A 33 -3.68 -2.55 2.36
C HIS A 33 -4.28 -3.39 3.48
N VAL A 34 -4.86 -2.69 4.45
CA VAL A 34 -5.61 -3.33 5.52
C VAL A 34 -6.70 -4.16 4.82
N SER A 35 -6.60 -5.49 4.86
CA SER A 35 -7.64 -6.34 4.30
C SER A 35 -8.96 -6.04 5.03
N PRO A 36 -10.14 -6.17 4.41
CA PRO A 36 -11.41 -5.87 5.06
C PRO A 36 -11.60 -6.59 6.40
N ASP A 37 -11.06 -7.79 6.53
CA ASP A 37 -11.12 -8.59 7.76
C ASP A 37 -10.25 -7.98 8.87
N ILE A 38 -9.05 -7.51 8.52
CA ILE A 38 -8.17 -6.76 9.43
C ILE A 38 -8.73 -5.36 9.71
N GLU A 39 -9.38 -4.70 8.75
CA GLU A 39 -10.10 -3.43 9.00
C GLU A 39 -11.20 -3.66 10.04
N ALA A 40 -12.01 -4.70 9.87
CA ALA A 40 -13.09 -5.05 10.81
C ALA A 40 -12.55 -5.38 12.20
N GLU A 41 -11.46 -6.14 12.29
CA GLU A 41 -10.82 -6.49 13.57
C GLU A 41 -10.21 -5.26 14.26
N ILE A 42 -9.52 -4.39 13.52
CA ILE A 42 -8.98 -3.13 14.05
C ILE A 42 -10.10 -2.20 14.51
N MET A 43 -11.19 -2.08 13.74
CA MET A 43 -12.35 -1.27 14.12
C MET A 43 -13.06 -1.83 15.36
N ALA A 44 -13.17 -3.15 15.49
CA ALA A 44 -13.78 -3.81 16.65
C ALA A 44 -12.95 -3.64 17.93
N ASN A 45 -11.62 -3.64 17.81
CA ASN A 45 -10.70 -3.59 18.96
C ASN A 45 -10.14 -2.19 19.24
N SER A 46 -10.37 -1.21 18.36
CA SER A 46 -9.88 0.17 18.50
C SER A 46 -10.82 1.16 17.81
N PRO A 47 -11.96 1.50 18.43
CA PRO A 47 -13.04 2.28 17.81
C PRO A 47 -12.64 3.71 17.39
N GLY A 48 -11.54 4.26 17.95
CA GLY A 48 -11.02 5.59 17.60
C GLY A 48 -10.21 5.66 16.31
N LEU A 49 -9.91 4.53 15.64
CA LEU A 49 -9.14 4.50 14.38
C LEU A 49 -10.00 4.67 13.13
N SER A 50 -11.33 4.68 13.27
CA SER A 50 -12.28 4.88 12.17
C SER A 50 -12.07 6.21 11.42
N GLU A 51 -11.66 7.26 12.14
CA GLU A 51 -11.41 8.59 11.61
C GLU A 51 -10.13 8.68 10.74
N VAL A 52 -9.13 7.83 11.03
CA VAL A 52 -7.84 7.81 10.32
C VAL A 52 -7.92 7.01 9.01
N LEU A 53 -8.64 5.88 9.01
CA LEU A 53 -8.74 5.02 7.82
C LEU A 53 -9.57 5.65 6.69
N HIS A 54 -10.60 6.44 7.02
CA HIS A 54 -11.44 7.10 6.01
C HIS A 54 -10.73 8.26 5.30
N SER A 55 -9.77 8.92 5.96
CA SER A 55 -8.98 10.02 5.37
C SER A 55 -8.00 9.55 4.27
N GLY A 56 -7.67 8.26 4.21
CA GLY A 56 -6.72 7.71 3.23
C GLY A 56 -7.35 7.29 1.89
N LYS A 57 -8.69 7.22 1.80
CA LYS A 57 -9.41 6.76 0.60
C LYS A 57 -9.67 7.84 -0.44
N GLU A 58 -9.35 9.11 -0.16
CA GLU A 58 -9.60 10.24 -1.08
C GLU A 58 -8.43 10.56 -2.03
N ALA A 59 -7.29 9.87 -1.93
CA ALA A 59 -6.07 10.18 -2.69
C ALA A 59 -5.68 9.11 -3.72
N ALA A 60 -6.66 8.44 -4.34
CA ALA A 60 -6.45 7.51 -5.46
C ALA A 60 -7.14 8.04 -6.74
#